data_AF-A0A7X7C0N5-F1
#
_entry.id   AF-A0A7X7C0N5-F1
#
_cell.length_a   1.000
_cell.length_b   1.000
_cell.length_c   1.000
_cell.angle_alpha   90.00
_cell.angle_beta   90.00
_cell.angle_gamma   90.00
#
_symmetry.space_group_name_H-M   'P 1'
#
loop_
_entity.id
_entity.type
_entity.pdbx_description
1 polymer ?
#
loop_
_entity_poly.entity_id
_entity_poly.type
_entity_poly.pdbx_seq_one_letter_code
_entity_poly.pdbx_strand_id
1 'polypeptide(L)'
;MKNNFILICTIVMTVFTTSCNKQADHNTLTQQESNDGWELLFDGTSLNGWRDYNGDELTAPWFAEDGMIQAKGEGADEHGYIVTEKVYENFEMVWDWRIADGGNSGVLYHVVEHPKFAVPYVTGPEYQLIDDLNFPEPLEDWQKT
;
A
#
# COMPACT_ATOMS: atom_id res chain seq x y z
N MET A 1 37.81 11.90 70.34
CA MET A 1 38.25 11.67 68.95
C MET A 1 37.72 10.32 68.49
N LYS A 2 36.70 10.29 67.64
CA LYS A 2 36.28 9.17 66.79
C LYS A 2 35.20 9.72 65.84
N ASN A 3 35.62 10.09 64.63
CA ASN A 3 34.76 10.53 63.54
C ASN A 3 34.05 9.30 62.97
N ASN A 4 32.71 9.29 62.96
CA ASN A 4 31.93 8.35 62.16
C ASN A 4 31.55 9.03 60.85
N PHE A 5 32.21 8.61 59.77
CA PHE A 5 31.87 9.00 58.40
C PHE A 5 30.72 8.10 57.93
N ILE A 6 29.52 8.66 57.77
CA ILE A 6 28.39 7.98 57.14
C ILE A 6 28.50 8.26 55.64
N LEU A 7 28.87 7.23 54.87
CA LEU A 7 28.88 7.26 53.41
C LEU A 7 27.45 7.03 52.91
N ILE A 8 26.77 8.09 52.48
CA ILE A 8 25.47 8.00 51.83
C ILE A 8 25.74 7.65 50.35
N CYS A 9 25.57 6.38 49.99
CA CYS A 9 25.48 5.95 48.59
C CYS A 9 24.10 6.37 48.04
N THR A 10 24.04 7.50 47.35
CA THR A 10 22.86 7.86 46.56
C THR A 10 22.88 7.03 45.28
N ILE A 11 22.10 5.95 45.27
CA ILE A 11 21.80 5.18 44.06
C ILE A 11 20.88 6.07 43.20
N VAL A 12 21.45 6.68 42.16
CA VAL A 12 20.66 7.34 41.11
C VAL A 12 20.09 6.23 40.23
N MET A 13 18.82 5.91 40.44
CA MET A 13 18.09 4.93 39.65
C MET A 13 17.62 5.61 38.36
N THR A 14 18.42 5.48 37.30
CA THR A 14 18.08 5.98 35.96
C THR A 14 16.93 5.12 35.42
N VAL A 15 15.71 5.66 35.46
CA VAL A 15 14.54 5.05 34.82
C VAL A 15 14.74 5.16 33.31
N PHE A 16 15.21 4.10 32.67
CA PHE A 16 15.13 3.94 31.23
C PHE A 16 13.64 3.76 30.89
N THR A 17 12.97 4.84 30.48
CA THR A 17 11.67 4.74 29.83
C THR A 17 11.88 4.14 28.45
N THR A 18 11.86 2.82 28.34
CA THR A 18 11.67 2.12 27.06
C THR A 18 10.31 2.55 26.53
N SER A 19 10.34 3.54 25.64
CA SER A 19 9.20 3.89 24.81
C SER A 19 8.94 2.68 23.90
N CYS A 20 7.95 1.86 24.25
CA CYS A 20 7.43 0.86 23.34
C CYS A 20 6.76 1.61 22.19
N ASN A 21 7.52 1.94 21.15
CA ASN A 21 6.94 2.21 19.84
C ASN A 21 6.41 0.88 19.34
N LYS A 22 5.14 0.61 19.64
CA LYS A 22 4.39 -0.47 19.00
C LYS A 22 4.23 -0.03 17.55
N GLN A 23 5.06 -0.59 16.68
CA GLN A 23 4.92 -0.38 15.24
C GLN A 23 3.50 -0.78 14.86
N ALA A 24 2.80 0.09 14.11
CA ALA A 24 1.46 -0.22 13.65
C ALA A 24 1.51 -1.49 12.80
N ASP A 25 0.61 -2.43 13.09
CA ASP A 25 0.48 -3.64 12.28
C ASP A 25 -0.09 -3.26 10.91
N HIS A 26 0.50 -3.77 9.83
CA HIS A 26 0.00 -3.52 8.47
C HIS A 26 -1.45 -3.99 8.31
N ASN A 27 -2.19 -3.34 7.41
CA ASN A 27 -3.59 -3.65 7.08
C ASN A 27 -4.52 -3.60 8.31
N THR A 28 -4.26 -2.67 9.23
CA THR A 28 -5.15 -2.36 10.34
C THR A 28 -5.32 -0.86 10.46
N LEU A 29 -6.53 -0.41 10.78
CA LEU A 29 -6.77 1.00 11.06
C LEU A 29 -6.36 1.31 12.49
N THR A 30 -5.63 2.40 12.68
CA THR A 30 -5.51 3.05 13.98
C THR A 30 -6.87 3.54 14.46
N GLN A 31 -6.97 3.80 15.77
CA GLN A 31 -8.18 4.38 16.34
C GLN A 31 -8.50 5.76 15.72
N GLN A 32 -7.46 6.52 15.36
CA GLN A 32 -7.64 7.83 14.75
C GLN A 32 -8.19 7.70 13.33
N GLU A 33 -7.60 6.85 12.50
CA GLU A 33 -8.09 6.59 11.14
C GLU A 33 -9.55 6.10 11.14
N SER A 34 -9.90 5.20 12.06
CA SER A 34 -11.28 4.75 12.22
C SER A 34 -12.24 5.91 12.59
N ASN A 35 -11.82 6.83 13.46
CA ASN A 35 -12.61 7.98 13.86
C ASN A 35 -12.76 9.01 12.72
N ASP A 36 -11.74 9.13 11.87
CA ASP A 36 -11.72 10.01 10.70
C ASP A 36 -12.47 9.40 9.51
N GLY A 37 -12.95 8.17 9.63
CA GLY A 37 -13.81 7.50 8.64
C GLY A 37 -13.04 6.78 7.55
N TRP A 38 -11.76 6.47 7.75
CA TRP A 38 -11.00 5.61 6.84
C TRP A 38 -11.58 4.19 6.83
N GLU A 39 -11.48 3.54 5.67
CA GLU A 39 -11.82 2.14 5.48
C GLU A 39 -10.65 1.40 4.82
N LEU A 40 -10.49 0.12 5.15
CA LEU A 40 -9.50 -0.72 4.49
C LEU A 40 -10.03 -1.17 3.13
N LEU A 41 -9.32 -0.83 2.06
CA LEU A 41 -9.52 -1.44 0.73
C LEU A 41 -8.93 -2.86 0.64
N PHE A 42 -8.05 -3.22 1.58
CA PHE A 42 -7.42 -4.53 1.66
C PHE A 42 -7.23 -4.93 3.12
N ASP A 43 -7.65 -6.14 3.48
CA ASP A 43 -7.63 -6.66 4.85
C ASP A 43 -6.31 -7.38 5.21
N GLY A 44 -5.37 -7.46 4.26
CA GLY A 44 -4.11 -8.19 4.43
C GLY A 44 -4.16 -9.68 4.07
N THR A 45 -5.33 -10.24 3.78
CA THR A 45 -5.54 -11.69 3.70
C THR A 45 -6.36 -12.16 2.50
N SER A 46 -7.23 -11.31 1.96
CA SER A 46 -8.14 -11.66 0.88
C SER A 46 -8.27 -10.52 -0.13
N LEU A 47 -8.60 -10.87 -1.38
CA LEU A 47 -8.92 -9.90 -2.44
C LEU A 47 -10.42 -9.59 -2.48
N ASN A 48 -11.12 -9.73 -1.35
CA ASN A 48 -12.52 -9.35 -1.25
C ASN A 48 -12.68 -7.85 -1.57
N GLY A 49 -13.70 -7.51 -2.36
CA GLY A 49 -13.88 -6.13 -2.83
C GLY A 49 -13.06 -5.78 -4.06
N TRP A 50 -12.34 -6.75 -4.65
CA TRP A 50 -11.61 -6.62 -5.91
C TRP A 50 -12.10 -7.62 -6.96
N ARG A 51 -12.12 -7.20 -8.22
CA ARG A 51 -12.45 -8.03 -9.38
C ARG A 51 -11.66 -7.60 -10.60
N ASP A 52 -11.70 -8.38 -11.67
CA ASP A 52 -11.07 -7.96 -12.92
C ASP A 52 -11.79 -6.75 -13.52
N TYR A 53 -11.03 -5.87 -14.16
CA TYR A 53 -11.58 -4.80 -14.99
C TYR A 53 -12.44 -5.40 -16.13
N ASN A 54 -13.67 -4.89 -16.29
CA ASN A 54 -14.73 -5.43 -17.15
C ASN A 54 -15.14 -6.89 -16.83
N GLY A 55 -14.83 -7.41 -15.64
CA GLY A 55 -15.21 -8.75 -15.19
C GLY A 55 -16.04 -8.72 -13.91
N ASP A 56 -16.75 -9.82 -13.63
CA ASP A 56 -17.55 -10.02 -12.41
C ASP A 56 -16.77 -10.75 -11.30
N GLU A 57 -15.68 -11.41 -11.66
CA GLU A 57 -14.82 -12.19 -10.76
C GLU A 57 -13.35 -11.83 -11.03
N LEU A 58 -12.47 -12.22 -10.11
CA LEU A 58 -11.03 -12.08 -10.26
C LEU A 58 -10.45 -13.31 -10.97
N THR A 59 -9.89 -13.12 -12.17
CA THR A 59 -9.28 -14.20 -12.97
C THR A 59 -7.83 -13.91 -13.35
N ALA A 60 -7.42 -12.64 -13.26
CA ALA A 60 -6.04 -12.21 -13.44
C ALA A 60 -5.10 -12.74 -12.34
N PRO A 61 -3.77 -12.78 -12.55
CA PRO A 61 -2.82 -13.43 -11.66
C PRO A 61 -2.45 -12.56 -10.45
N TRP A 62 -3.47 -12.07 -9.74
CA TRP A 62 -3.35 -11.35 -8.48
C TRP A 62 -3.64 -12.27 -7.30
N PHE A 63 -2.93 -12.07 -6.20
CA PHE A 63 -3.10 -12.87 -4.99
C PHE A 63 -2.82 -12.04 -3.75
N ALA A 64 -3.48 -12.40 -2.65
CA ALA A 64 -3.18 -11.87 -1.32
C ALA A 64 -2.17 -12.80 -0.65
N GLU A 65 -0.95 -12.33 -0.43
CA GLU A 65 0.12 -13.11 0.22
C GLU A 65 1.02 -12.17 1.02
N ASP A 66 1.46 -12.63 2.20
CA ASP A 66 2.31 -11.88 3.13
C ASP A 66 1.79 -10.47 3.49
N GLY A 67 0.47 -10.30 3.60
CA GLY A 67 -0.12 -9.00 3.93
C GLY A 67 -0.09 -8.01 2.77
N MET A 68 0.05 -8.46 1.52
CA MET A 68 0.10 -7.63 0.32
C MET A 68 -0.80 -8.17 -0.78
N ILE A 69 -1.35 -7.26 -1.59
CA ILE A 69 -1.85 -7.59 -2.92
C ILE A 69 -0.66 -7.67 -3.87
N GLN A 70 -0.45 -8.81 -4.51
CA GLN A 70 0.70 -9.08 -5.35
C GLN A 70 0.26 -9.55 -6.74
N ALA A 71 0.91 -9.04 -7.79
CA ALA A 71 0.77 -9.54 -9.15
C ALA A 71 1.91 -10.51 -9.46
N LYS A 72 1.64 -11.60 -10.20
CA LYS A 72 2.70 -12.53 -10.64
C LYS A 72 3.64 -11.97 -11.72
N GLY A 73 3.34 -10.78 -12.26
CA GLY A 73 4.07 -10.22 -13.40
C GLY A 73 3.73 -10.88 -14.75
N GLU A 74 2.63 -11.63 -14.81
CA GLU A 74 2.11 -12.24 -16.05
C GLU A 74 1.05 -11.36 -16.73
N GLY A 75 0.82 -10.14 -16.22
CA GLY A 75 -0.04 -9.13 -16.86
C GLY A 75 0.60 -8.55 -18.13
N ALA A 76 -0.21 -7.88 -18.94
CA ALA A 76 0.24 -7.17 -20.14
C ALA A 76 -0.58 -5.89 -20.33
N ASP A 77 -0.17 -5.01 -21.24
CA ASP A 77 -0.89 -3.75 -21.52
C ASP A 77 -2.38 -3.94 -21.86
N GLU A 78 -2.77 -5.12 -22.35
CA GLU A 78 -4.15 -5.44 -22.73
C GLU A 78 -4.93 -6.17 -21.63
N HIS A 79 -4.30 -6.66 -20.55
CA HIS A 79 -4.97 -7.50 -19.55
C HIS A 79 -4.26 -7.55 -18.18
N GLY A 80 -5.02 -7.97 -17.15
CA GLY A 80 -4.49 -8.15 -15.81
C GLY A 80 -4.73 -6.96 -14.88
N TYR A 81 -5.64 -6.06 -15.27
CA TYR A 81 -6.12 -4.98 -14.42
C TYR A 81 -7.18 -5.47 -13.45
N ILE A 82 -7.09 -5.01 -12.21
CA ILE A 82 -8.11 -5.25 -11.17
C ILE A 82 -8.69 -3.92 -10.75
N VAL A 83 -9.95 -3.94 -10.33
CA VAL A 83 -10.68 -2.77 -9.86
C VAL A 83 -11.41 -3.09 -8.58
N THR A 84 -11.71 -2.05 -7.80
CA THR A 84 -12.60 -2.18 -6.65
C THR A 84 -14.02 -2.49 -7.11
N GLU A 85 -14.75 -3.31 -6.36
CA GLU A 85 -16.19 -3.53 -6.56
C GLU A 85 -16.98 -2.25 -6.31
N LYS A 86 -16.55 -1.45 -5.32
CA LYS A 86 -17.14 -0.15 -4.99
C LYS A 86 -16.60 0.94 -5.92
N VAL A 87 -17.48 1.84 -6.32
CA VAL A 87 -17.14 3.05 -7.10
C VAL A 87 -17.04 4.24 -6.15
N TYR A 88 -16.02 5.07 -6.36
CA TYR A 88 -15.74 6.26 -5.55
C TYR A 88 -15.80 7.53 -6.39
N GLU A 89 -16.41 8.57 -5.83
CA GLU A 89 -16.44 9.91 -6.44
C GLU A 89 -15.32 10.77 -5.85
N ASN A 90 -15.53 11.30 -4.64
CA ASN A 90 -14.52 12.03 -3.88
C ASN A 90 -13.90 11.08 -2.86
N PHE A 91 -12.57 10.96 -2.86
CA PHE A 91 -11.85 10.09 -1.94
C PHE A 91 -10.46 10.63 -1.63
N GLU A 92 -9.91 10.19 -0.50
CA GLU A 92 -8.49 10.22 -0.20
C GLU A 92 -8.03 8.77 -0.07
N MET A 93 -6.88 8.44 -0.67
CA MET A 93 -6.35 7.09 -0.64
C MET A 93 -4.88 7.13 -0.29
N VAL A 94 -4.51 6.30 0.69
CA VAL A 94 -3.13 6.08 1.12
C VAL A 94 -2.83 4.61 0.93
N TRP A 95 -1.68 4.31 0.32
CA TRP A 95 -1.22 2.95 0.13
C TRP A 95 0.31 2.91 0.18
N ASP A 96 0.83 1.77 0.62
CA ASP A 96 2.23 1.42 0.46
C ASP A 96 2.38 0.56 -0.79
N TRP A 97 3.48 0.71 -1.52
CA TRP A 97 3.76 -0.11 -2.69
C TRP A 97 5.24 -0.47 -2.76
N ARG A 98 5.52 -1.54 -3.50
CA ARG A 98 6.86 -1.97 -3.88
C ARG A 98 6.80 -2.50 -5.31
N ILE A 99 7.90 -2.39 -6.04
CA ILE A 99 8.01 -2.91 -7.39
C ILE A 99 9.27 -3.74 -7.55
N ALA A 100 9.22 -4.72 -8.46
CA ALA A 100 10.39 -5.52 -8.82
C ALA A 100 11.35 -4.71 -9.71
N ASP A 101 12.60 -5.17 -9.80
CA ASP A 101 13.61 -4.62 -10.72
C ASP A 101 13.07 -4.60 -12.16
N GLY A 102 13.12 -3.42 -12.80
CA GLY A 102 12.56 -3.18 -14.13
C GLY A 102 11.04 -3.28 -14.22
N GLY A 103 10.32 -3.34 -13.10
CA GLY A 103 8.87 -3.49 -13.08
C GLY A 103 8.13 -2.22 -13.47
N ASN A 104 6.89 -2.39 -13.92
CA ASN A 104 5.95 -1.34 -14.28
C ASN A 104 4.55 -1.71 -13.78
N SER A 105 3.89 -0.77 -13.11
CA SER A 105 2.53 -0.88 -12.59
C SER A 105 1.93 0.52 -12.47
N GLY A 106 0.73 0.61 -11.91
CA GLY A 106 0.09 1.90 -11.70
C GLY A 106 -1.17 1.77 -10.89
N VAL A 107 -1.57 2.90 -10.32
CA VAL A 107 -2.85 3.07 -9.64
C VAL A 107 -3.69 4.01 -10.47
N LEU A 108 -4.78 3.48 -11.03
CA LEU A 108 -5.73 4.27 -11.80
C LEU A 108 -6.93 4.62 -10.94
N TYR A 109 -7.46 5.83 -11.15
CA TYR A 109 -8.65 6.31 -10.45
C TYR A 109 -9.69 6.88 -11.42
N HIS A 110 -10.95 6.95 -10.96
CA HIS A 110 -12.10 7.34 -11.79
C HIS A 110 -12.22 6.53 -13.11
N VAL A 111 -11.75 5.29 -13.08
CA VAL A 111 -11.86 4.33 -14.19
C VAL A 111 -13.35 4.08 -14.48
N VAL A 112 -13.69 4.08 -15.77
CA VAL A 112 -15.04 3.78 -16.25
C VAL A 112 -15.03 2.49 -17.05
N GLU A 113 -15.78 1.51 -16.57
CA GLU A 113 -15.96 0.23 -17.25
C GLU A 113 -17.07 0.30 -18.30
N HIS A 114 -16.75 -0.17 -19.49
CA HIS A 114 -17.69 -0.33 -20.59
C HIS A 114 -17.05 -1.28 -21.61
N PRO A 115 -17.81 -2.13 -22.33
CA PRO A 115 -17.27 -3.01 -23.38
C PRO A 115 -16.52 -2.31 -24.53
N LYS A 116 -16.55 -0.97 -24.58
CA LYS A 116 -15.84 -0.14 -25.55
C LYS A 116 -14.41 0.19 -25.10
N PHE A 117 -14.16 0.19 -23.79
CA PHE A 117 -12.89 0.55 -23.19
C PHE A 117 -12.21 -0.75 -22.75
N ALA A 118 -11.37 -1.30 -23.63
CA ALA A 118 -10.68 -2.58 -23.39
C ALA A 118 -9.73 -2.52 -22.17
N VAL A 119 -9.23 -1.34 -21.84
CA VAL A 119 -8.20 -1.09 -20.83
C VAL A 119 -8.53 0.16 -20.02
N PRO A 120 -8.17 0.23 -18.73
CA PRO A 120 -8.66 1.25 -17.82
C PRO A 120 -8.03 2.64 -18.06
N TYR A 121 -6.77 2.70 -18.53
CA TYR A 121 -6.04 3.95 -18.79
C TYR A 121 -6.65 4.83 -19.89
N VAL A 122 -7.61 4.30 -20.66
CA VAL A 122 -8.39 5.10 -21.62
C VAL A 122 -9.33 6.08 -20.92
N THR A 123 -9.72 5.79 -19.67
CA THR A 123 -10.71 6.58 -18.93
C THR A 123 -10.17 7.13 -17.62
N GLY A 124 -9.43 6.33 -16.87
CA GLY A 124 -8.87 6.73 -15.58
C GLY A 124 -7.49 7.35 -15.74
N PRO A 125 -7.22 8.51 -15.12
CA PRO A 125 -5.85 8.97 -14.92
C PRO A 125 -5.07 7.97 -14.06
N GLU A 126 -3.75 7.93 -14.26
CA GLU A 126 -2.86 6.97 -13.61
C GLU A 126 -1.81 7.70 -12.75
N TYR A 127 -1.65 7.24 -11.52
CA TYR A 127 -0.42 7.44 -10.75
C TYR A 127 0.54 6.30 -11.13
N GLN A 128 1.61 6.65 -11.83
CA GLN A 128 2.59 5.71 -12.35
C GLN A 128 3.41 5.08 -11.23
N LEU A 129 3.74 3.79 -11.34
CA LEU A 129 4.63 3.07 -10.45
C LEU A 129 5.63 2.30 -11.30
N ILE A 130 6.82 2.87 -11.54
CA ILE A 130 7.81 2.26 -12.44
C ILE A 130 9.20 2.25 -11.84
N ASP A 131 10.03 1.29 -12.24
CA ASP A 131 11.46 1.34 -11.94
C ASP A 131 12.17 2.35 -12.85
N ASP A 132 12.19 3.61 -12.45
CA ASP A 132 12.85 4.72 -13.14
C ASP A 132 14.31 4.45 -13.56
N LEU A 133 15.01 3.57 -12.85
CA LEU A 133 16.44 3.32 -13.04
C LEU A 133 16.71 2.14 -13.97
N ASN A 134 15.92 1.07 -13.88
CA ASN A 134 16.18 -0.19 -14.57
C ASN A 134 15.08 -0.62 -15.55
N PHE A 135 14.06 0.22 -15.79
CA PHE A 135 13.06 -0.08 -16.82
C PHE A 135 13.75 -0.27 -18.19
N PRO A 136 13.45 -1.37 -18.92
CA PRO A 136 14.23 -1.77 -20.10
C PRO A 136 14.08 -0.84 -21.30
N GLU A 137 12.97 -0.10 -21.37
CA GLU A 137 12.66 0.81 -22.47
C GLU A 137 12.83 2.28 -22.06
N PRO A 138 13.04 3.21 -23.01
CA PRO A 138 13.09 4.63 -22.71
C PRO A 138 11.78 5.12 -22.07
N LEU A 139 11.90 5.79 -20.91
CA LEU A 139 10.79 6.42 -20.22
C LEU A 139 10.58 7.86 -20.69
N GLU A 140 9.33 8.21 -20.96
CA GLU A 140 8.89 9.59 -21.11
C GLU A 140 8.89 10.30 -19.76
N ASP A 141 9.02 11.64 -19.76
CA ASP A 141 9.11 12.41 -18.51
C ASP A 141 7.85 12.30 -17.63
N TRP A 142 6.69 12.04 -18.23
CA TRP A 142 5.43 11.84 -17.52
C TRP A 142 5.25 10.43 -16.96
N GLN A 143 6.15 9.49 -17.30
CA GLN A 143 6.16 8.12 -16.78
C GLN A 143 7.10 7.95 -15.58
N LYS A 144 7.91 8.95 -15.25
CA LYS A 144 8.88 8.87 -14.15
C LYS A 144 8.19 9.13 -12.81
N THR A 145 8.67 8.47 -11.77
CA THR A 145 8.08 8.49 -10.42
C THR A 145 8.84 9.37 -9.42
#